data_AF-A0A2U0S1R3-F1
#
_entry.id   AF-A0A2U0S1R3-F1
#
_cell.length_a   1.000
_cell.length_b   1.000
_cell.length_c   1.000
_cell.angle_alpha   90.00
_cell.angle_beta   90.00
_cell.angle_gamma   90.00
#
_symmetry.space_group_name_H-M   'P 1'
#
loop_
_entity.id
_entity.type
_entity.pdbx_description
1 polymer ?
#
loop_
_entity_poly.entity_id
_entity_poly.type
_entity_poly.pdbx_seq_one_letter_code
_entity_poly.pdbx_strand_id
1 'polypeptide(L)'
;MLTYLLGDVLRIFAGDFKPGEIEGKKMTQTILMGMALLMLLPIVMLVLSLTLTYPMIQWSNIIVALALIGFNLSGLPSYPGAYDKFLIVVGLVLNA
;
A
#
# COMPACT_ATOMS: atom_id res chain seq x y z
N MET A 1 -5.11 -4.40 0.66
CA MET A 1 -3.91 -5.29 0.80
C MET A 1 -3.82 -6.37 -0.28
N LEU A 2 -4.89 -7.12 -0.58
CA LEU A 2 -4.82 -8.24 -1.52
C LEU A 2 -4.37 -7.84 -2.94
N THR A 3 -4.73 -6.65 -3.40
CA THR A 3 -4.28 -6.11 -4.70
C THR A 3 -2.76 -5.90 -4.76
N TYR A 4 -2.12 -5.52 -3.65
CA TYR A 4 -0.66 -5.40 -3.60
C TYR A 4 0.01 -6.76 -3.64
N LEU A 5 -0.49 -7.74 -2.88
CA LEU A 5 0.05 -9.10 -2.91
C LEU A 5 -0.06 -9.72 -4.31
N LEU A 6 -1.20 -9.52 -4.98
CA LEU A 6 -1.37 -9.95 -6.36
C LEU A 6 -0.39 -9.24 -7.29
N GLY A 7 -0.22 -7.91 -7.16
CA GLY A 7 0.75 -7.15 -7.93
C GLY A 7 2.18 -7.67 -7.75
N ASP A 8 2.60 -7.98 -6.52
CA ASP A 8 3.92 -8.51 -6.23
C ASP A 8 4.14 -9.89 -6.87
N VAL A 9 3.13 -10.77 -6.81
CA VAL A 9 3.17 -12.08 -7.50
C VAL A 9 3.29 -11.90 -9.01
N LEU A 10 2.52 -10.98 -9.61
CA LEU A 10 2.60 -10.70 -11.04
C LEU A 10 3.96 -10.15 -11.46
N ARG A 11 4.57 -9.27 -10.67
CA ARG A 11 5.94 -8.74 -10.95
C ARG A 11 7.00 -9.83 -10.90
N ILE A 12 6.88 -10.77 -9.98
CA ILE A 12 7.78 -11.94 -9.92
C ILE A 12 7.68 -12.74 -11.23
N PHE A 13 6.47 -13.00 -11.73
CA PHE A 13 6.28 -13.73 -12.99
C PHE A 13 6.66 -12.93 -14.24
N ALA A 14 6.51 -11.60 -14.21
CA ALA A 14 6.91 -10.72 -15.31
C ALA A 14 8.44 -10.59 -15.45
N GLY A 15 9.21 -10.91 -14.40
CA GLY A 15 10.66 -10.75 -14.38
C GLY A 15 11.13 -9.32 -14.08
N ASP A 16 10.21 -8.41 -13.77
CA ASP A 16 10.46 -7.00 -13.43
C ASP A 16 10.95 -6.81 -11.97
N PHE A 17 11.51 -7.86 -11.36
CA PHE A 17 11.87 -7.92 -9.95
C PHE A 17 13.32 -8.37 -9.75
N LYS A 18 14.07 -7.63 -8.93
CA LYS A 18 15.37 -8.05 -8.41
C LYS A 18 15.24 -8.42 -6.94
N PRO A 19 15.49 -9.68 -6.54
CA PRO A 19 15.40 -10.11 -5.15
C PRO A 19 16.25 -9.25 -4.22
N GLY A 20 15.63 -8.67 -3.19
CA GLY A 20 16.31 -7.89 -2.17
C GLY A 20 16.67 -6.46 -2.57
N GLU A 21 16.16 -5.95 -3.71
CA GLU A 21 16.36 -4.58 -4.14
C GLU A 21 15.03 -3.85 -4.39
N ILE A 22 14.98 -2.58 -4.03
CA ILE A 22 13.95 -1.62 -4.46
C ILE A 22 14.67 -0.46 -5.12
N GLU A 23 14.31 -0.14 -6.38
CA GLU A 23 14.93 0.95 -7.15
C GLU A 23 16.47 0.90 -7.17
N GLY A 24 17.05 -0.31 -7.25
CA GLY A 24 18.51 -0.52 -7.23
C GLY A 24 19.18 -0.28 -5.87
N LYS A 25 18.41 -0.04 -4.81
CA LYS A 25 18.90 0.02 -3.43
C LYS A 25 18.65 -1.29 -2.71
N LYS A 26 19.64 -1.76 -1.95
CA LYS A 26 19.49 -2.94 -1.10
C LYS A 26 18.39 -2.69 -0.07
N MET A 27 17.48 -3.66 0.01
CA MET A 27 16.39 -3.65 0.97
C MET A 27 16.95 -3.98 2.35
N THR A 28 16.96 -3.00 3.24
CA THR A 28 17.40 -3.18 4.63
C THR A 28 16.26 -3.70 5.50
N GLN A 29 16.60 -4.31 6.63
CA GLN A 29 15.61 -4.75 7.63
C GLN A 29 14.70 -3.60 8.09
N THR A 30 15.25 -2.39 8.22
CA THR A 30 14.50 -1.19 8.59
C THR A 30 13.43 -0.84 7.55
N ILE A 31 13.77 -0.91 6.26
CA ILE A 31 12.81 -0.65 5.17
C ILE A 31 11.69 -1.70 5.20
N LEU A 32 12.06 -2.99 5.35
CA LEU A 32 11.09 -4.08 5.44
C LEU A 32 10.11 -3.91 6.62
N MET A 33 10.64 -3.56 7.79
CA MET A 33 9.81 -3.29 8.97
C MET A 33 8.91 -2.06 8.75
N GLY A 34 9.43 -1.00 8.14
CA GLY A 34 8.64 0.18 7.79
C GLY A 34 7.48 -0.13 6.85
N MET A 35 7.71 -0.92 5.81
CA MET A 35 6.65 -1.37 4.89
C MET A 35 5.62 -2.25 5.59
N ALA A 36 6.05 -3.15 6.48
CA ALA A 36 5.13 -3.99 7.26
C ALA A 36 4.19 -3.15 8.14
N LEU A 37 4.72 -2.14 8.84
CA LEU A 37 3.93 -1.22 9.65
C LEU A 37 2.97 -0.38 8.78
N LEU A 38 3.44 0.11 7.62
CA LEU A 38 2.61 0.87 6.69
C LEU A 38 1.44 0.02 6.17
N MET A 39 1.69 -1.24 5.79
CA MET A 39 0.66 -2.16 5.31
C MET A 39 -0.34 -2.56 6.40
N LEU A 40 0.03 -2.49 7.68
CA LEU A 40 -0.88 -2.75 8.80
C LEU A 40 -1.83 -1.58 9.09
N LEU A 41 -1.54 -0.36 8.63
CA LEU A 41 -2.36 0.83 8.93
C LEU A 41 -3.85 0.64 8.62
N PRO A 42 -4.27 0.11 7.45
CA PRO A 42 -5.69 -0.06 7.16
C PRO A 42 -6.39 -1.02 8.14
N ILE A 43 -5.68 -2.04 8.62
CA ILE A 43 -6.22 -2.99 9.61
C ILE A 43 -6.39 -2.30 10.96
N VAL A 44 -5.39 -1.51 11.39
CA VAL A 44 -5.47 -0.73 12.63
C VAL A 44 -6.62 0.28 12.57
N MET A 45 -6.78 0.99 11.45
CA MET A 45 -7.88 1.94 11.23
C MET A 45 -9.24 1.26 11.34
N LEU A 46 -9.40 0.07 10.75
CA LEU A 46 -10.63 -0.73 10.86
C LEU A 46 -10.92 -1.10 12.32
N VAL A 47 -9.93 -1.66 13.02
CA VAL A 47 -10.10 -2.09 14.42
C VAL A 47 -10.43 -0.91 15.33
N LEU A 48 -9.74 0.23 15.18
CA LEU A 48 -10.02 1.44 15.95
C LEU A 48 -11.43 1.99 15.68
N SER A 49 -11.89 1.94 14.42
CA SER A 49 -13.24 2.37 14.06
C SER A 49 -14.34 1.52 14.71
N LEU A 50 -14.08 0.22 14.87
CA LEU A 50 -15.04 -0.72 15.46
C LEU A 50 -15.00 -0.71 17.00
N THR A 51 -13.87 -0.36 17.60
CA THR A 51 -13.67 -0.46 19.06
C THR A 51 -13.96 0.85 19.78
N LEU A 52 -13.83 1.99 19.12
CA LEU A 52 -13.89 3.30 19.75
C LEU A 52 -14.99 4.17 19.11
N THR A 53 -15.92 4.65 19.93
CA THR A 53 -17.05 5.49 19.49
C THR A 53 -16.71 6.98 19.41
N TYR A 54 -15.44 7.35 19.56
CA TYR A 54 -15.01 8.74 19.65
C TYR A 54 -15.02 9.42 18.27
N PRO A 55 -15.75 10.54 18.07
CA PRO A 55 -15.91 11.17 16.75
C PRO A 55 -14.59 11.55 16.06
N MET A 56 -13.53 11.83 16.82
CA MET A 56 -12.23 12.22 16.27
C MET A 56 -11.56 11.10 15.46
N ILE A 57 -11.89 9.84 15.71
CA ILE A 57 -11.30 8.69 15.00
C ILE A 57 -11.69 8.71 13.52
N GLN A 58 -12.89 9.18 13.21
CA GLN A 58 -13.34 9.34 11.83
C GLN A 58 -12.44 10.35 11.08
N TRP A 59 -12.11 11.47 11.70
CA TRP A 59 -11.21 12.47 11.13
C TRP A 59 -9.77 11.96 10.97
N SER A 60 -9.24 11.27 11.99
CA SER A 60 -7.93 10.63 11.90
C SER A 60 -7.88 9.64 10.75
N ASN A 61 -8.92 8.82 10.58
CA ASN A 61 -8.98 7.84 9.51
C ASN A 61 -9.06 8.50 8.12
N ILE A 62 -9.82 9.60 7.98
CA ILE A 62 -9.89 10.36 6.72
C ILE A 62 -8.51 10.91 6.36
N ILE A 63 -7.81 11.53 7.31
CA ILE A 63 -6.47 12.10 7.07
C ILE A 63 -5.48 11.01 6.64
N VAL A 64 -5.46 9.87 7.35
CA VAL A 64 -4.58 8.75 7.01
C VAL A 64 -4.95 8.15 5.66
N ALA A 65 -6.24 8.00 5.35
CA ALA A 65 -6.70 7.51 4.05
C ALA A 65 -6.23 8.43 2.91
N LEU A 66 -6.39 9.75 3.04
CA LEU A 66 -5.92 10.71 2.05
C LEU A 66 -4.39 10.63 1.86
N ALA A 67 -3.63 10.48 2.95
CA ALA A 67 -2.18 10.31 2.87
C ALA A 67 -1.79 9.02 2.13
N LEU A 68 -2.47 7.90 2.39
CA LEU A 68 -2.23 6.62 1.71
C LEU A 68 -2.65 6.67 0.23
N ILE A 69 -3.73 7.36 -0.11
CA ILE A 69 -4.13 7.60 -1.51
C ILE A 69 -3.05 8.42 -2.21
N GLY A 70 -2.59 9.52 -1.61
CA GLY A 70 -1.51 10.34 -2.15
C GLY A 70 -0.22 9.55 -2.36
N PHE A 71 0.16 8.70 -1.39
CA PHE A 71 1.30 7.80 -1.50
C PHE A 71 1.19 6.87 -2.72
N ASN A 72 0.04 6.22 -2.90
CA ASN A 72 -0.20 5.34 -4.05
C ASN A 72 -0.18 6.06 -5.39
N LEU A 73 -0.78 7.25 -5.46
CA LEU A 73 -0.78 8.06 -6.67
C LEU A 73 0.63 8.50 -7.05
N SER A 74 1.49 8.78 -6.07
CA SER A 74 2.89 9.15 -6.31
C SER A 74 3.73 7.99 -6.86
N GLY A 75 3.40 6.75 -6.48
CA GLY A 75 4.05 5.53 -7.01
C GLY A 75 3.51 5.06 -8.36
N LEU A 76 2.29 5.46 -8.74
CA LEU A 76 1.66 4.97 -9.99
C LEU A 76 2.49 5.20 -11.27
N PRO A 77 3.20 6.35 -11.45
CA PRO A 77 4.06 6.58 -12.61
C PRO A 77 5.30 5.69 -12.69
N SER A 78 5.80 5.16 -11.56
CA SER A 78 7.04 4.37 -11.53
C SER A 78 6.86 2.91 -11.97
N TYR A 79 5.62 2.42 -12.04
CA TYR A 79 5.35 1.04 -12.46
C TYR A 79 5.42 0.86 -13.99
N PRO A 80 6.25 -0.08 -14.50
CA PRO A 80 6.33 -0.39 -15.92
C PRO A 80 5.11 -1.19 -16.42
N GLY A 81 4.59 -2.11 -15.60
CA GLY A 81 3.48 -3.00 -15.95
C GLY A 81 2.11 -2.30 -15.96
N ALA A 82 1.32 -2.52 -17.01
CA ALA A 82 -0.07 -2.05 -17.05
C ALA A 82 -0.96 -2.74 -16.00
N TYR A 83 -0.63 -3.98 -15.63
CA TYR A 83 -1.30 -4.74 -14.59
C TYR A 83 -1.16 -4.08 -13.21
N ASP A 84 0.00 -3.52 -12.88
CA ASP A 84 0.22 -2.81 -11.63
C ASP A 84 -0.65 -1.56 -11.51
N LYS A 85 -0.68 -0.76 -12.59
CA LYS A 85 -1.51 0.44 -12.66
C LYS A 85 -2.99 0.10 -12.50
N PHE A 86 -3.45 -0.95 -13.18
CA PHE A 86 -4.82 -1.45 -13.02
C PHE A 86 -5.13 -1.87 -11.58
N LEU A 87 -4.27 -2.68 -10.96
CA LEU A 87 -4.48 -3.16 -9.59
C LEU A 87 -4.46 -2.04 -8.55
N ILE A 88 -3.61 -1.02 -8.74
CA ILE A 88 -3.59 0.16 -7.87
C ILE A 88 -4.88 0.96 -8.02
N VAL A 89 -5.33 1.23 -9.26
CA VAL A 89 -6.60 1.95 -9.49
C VAL A 89 -7.79 1.20 -8.89
N VAL A 90 -7.88 -0.11 -9.12
CA VAL A 90 -8.91 -0.97 -8.51
C VAL A 90 -8.82 -0.92 -6.99
N GLY A 91 -7.61 -1.01 -6.44
CA GLY A 91 -7.36 -0.91 -5.00
C GLY A 91 -7.79 0.43 -4.41
N LEU A 92 -7.56 1.54 -5.10
CA LEU A 92 -7.94 2.89 -4.68
C LEU A 92 -9.46 3.10 -4.75
N VAL A 93 -10.12 2.63 -5.80
CA VAL A 93 -11.57 2.78 -5.97
C VAL A 93 -12.34 1.91 -4.97
N LEU A 94 -11.87 0.69 -4.70
CA LEU A 94 -12.58 -0.27 -3.84
C LEU A 94 -12.21 -0.20 -2.36
N ASN A 95 -11.07 0.40 -1.98
CA ASN A 95 -10.72 0.67 -0.57
C ASN A 95 -11.00 2.12 -0.14
N ALA A 96 -11.62 2.95 -1.00
CA ALA A 96 -12.08 4.29 -0.63
C ALA A 96 -13.35 4.25 0.23
#